data_AF-A0A6J1ZVU0-F1
#
_entry.id   AF-A0A6J1ZVU0-F1
#
_cell.length_a   1.000
_cell.length_b   1.000
_cell.length_c   1.000
_cell.angle_alpha   90.00
_cell.angle_beta   90.00
_cell.angle_gamma   90.00
#
_symmetry.space_group_name_H-M   'P 1'
#
loop_
_entity.id
_entity.type
_entity.pdbx_description
1 polymer ?
#
loop_
_entity_poly.entity_id
_entity_poly.type
_entity_poly.pdbx_seq_one_letter_code
_entity_poly.pdbx_strand_id
1 'polypeptide(L)'
;MKYTKLNFMMSVLGIVIYITDLIVDIWVSVRFFHEGQYVFGILTVSFMFFGTLVVQCFSYSWFKADLKKAGQESQHCFLLLHCLQGGVFTRYWFALKKGYHVAFKYSSKTDNFMEEQIDQHKEVIDRMTDLSMLRLFETYLEGCPQLVLQLYTLLEHGQANFTQYAAIMVSCCAISWSTVDYQVALRKSLPDKNLLNGFCPKLTYLFYKLFTLLSWMLSVVLLLFINVKIALFLLLFLWFLGILWAFKKQTQFCASISMEFLYRVVVGFILTFTFFNIKGQNTKYPMFCYYIGRVLVTVGILIVFWVCPVSIFNSDYFIPISITIALSLVLGIIFLIVYYGTLHPNRNEETKPDETDGIAAERDCRVKYFLME
;
A
#
# COMPACT_ATOMS: atom_id res chain seq x y z
N MET A 1 19.64 -14.15 4.36
CA MET A 1 18.42 -14.88 3.91
C MET A 1 18.60 -15.30 2.44
N LYS A 2 18.01 -16.41 1.93
CA LYS A 2 18.23 -16.86 0.53
C LYS A 2 17.09 -16.42 -0.42
N TYR A 3 17.46 -15.81 -1.54
CA TYR A 3 16.56 -15.50 -2.66
C TYR A 3 16.43 -16.72 -3.58
N THR A 4 15.23 -17.28 -3.70
CA THR A 4 14.97 -18.55 -4.39
C THR A 4 14.39 -18.34 -5.80
N LYS A 5 14.36 -19.41 -6.60
CA LYS A 5 13.68 -19.42 -7.91
C LYS A 5 12.19 -19.06 -7.81
N LEU A 6 11.52 -19.49 -6.74
CA LEU A 6 10.13 -19.11 -6.47
C LEU A 6 10.00 -17.60 -6.25
N ASN A 7 10.91 -16.98 -5.46
CA ASN A 7 10.91 -15.53 -5.27
C ASN A 7 11.09 -14.80 -6.61
N PHE A 8 11.97 -15.30 -7.49
CA PHE A 8 12.14 -14.74 -8.84
C PHE A 8 10.86 -14.82 -9.67
N MET A 9 10.18 -15.97 -9.68
CA MET A 9 8.90 -16.12 -10.38
C MET A 9 7.83 -15.15 -9.85
N MET A 10 7.77 -14.95 -8.53
CA MET A 10 6.85 -13.98 -7.92
C MET A 10 7.20 -12.54 -8.32
N SER A 11 8.49 -12.19 -8.43
CA SER A 11 8.92 -10.88 -8.93
C SER A 11 8.53 -10.66 -10.40
N VAL A 12 8.63 -11.69 -11.24
CA VAL A 12 8.16 -11.63 -12.65
C VAL A 12 6.63 -11.48 -12.72
N LEU A 13 5.89 -12.19 -11.87
CA LEU A 13 4.45 -12.01 -11.78
C LEU A 13 4.09 -10.57 -11.36
N GLY A 14 4.85 -10.00 -10.42
CA GLY A 14 4.66 -8.61 -9.97
C GLY A 14 4.75 -7.57 -11.09
N ILE A 15 5.71 -7.69 -12.01
CA ILE A 15 5.81 -6.76 -13.16
C ILE A 15 4.66 -6.96 -14.16
N VAL A 16 4.18 -8.20 -14.36
CA VAL A 16 3.02 -8.48 -15.23
C VAL A 16 1.76 -7.84 -14.66
N ILE A 17 1.54 -7.96 -13.34
CA ILE A 17 0.44 -7.29 -12.64
C ILE A 17 0.57 -5.77 -12.76
N TYR A 18 1.77 -5.22 -12.59
CA TYR A 18 2.03 -3.78 -12.77
C TYR A 18 1.59 -3.27 -14.14
N ILE A 19 2.01 -3.95 -15.21
CA ILE A 19 1.65 -3.60 -16.59
C ILE A 19 0.15 -3.76 -16.83
N THR A 20 -0.46 -4.82 -16.29
CA THR A 20 -1.89 -5.11 -16.46
C THR A 20 -2.73 -4.01 -15.84
N ASP A 21 -2.40 -3.57 -14.62
CA ASP A 21 -3.14 -2.50 -13.95
C ASP A 21 -3.05 -1.20 -14.77
N LEU A 22 -1.86 -0.80 -15.25
CA LEU A 22 -1.70 0.38 -16.10
C LEU A 22 -2.55 0.31 -17.40
N ILE A 23 -2.64 -0.87 -18.03
CA ILE A 23 -3.50 -1.07 -19.21
C ILE A 23 -4.97 -0.93 -18.83
N VAL A 24 -5.38 -1.52 -17.71
CA VAL A 24 -6.75 -1.46 -17.21
C VAL A 24 -7.14 -0.02 -16.85
N ASP A 25 -6.27 0.76 -16.22
CA ASP A 25 -6.54 2.14 -15.82
C ASP A 25 -6.72 3.06 -17.03
N ILE A 26 -5.90 2.89 -18.07
CA ILE A 26 -6.06 3.58 -19.36
C ILE A 26 -7.37 3.17 -20.02
N TRP A 27 -7.67 1.86 -20.07
CA TRP A 27 -8.89 1.35 -20.68
C TRP A 27 -10.16 1.90 -19.99
N VAL A 28 -10.19 1.86 -18.66
CA VAL A 28 -11.31 2.39 -17.85
C VAL A 28 -11.47 3.90 -18.08
N SER A 29 -10.35 4.64 -18.14
CA SER A 29 -10.38 6.07 -18.42
C SER A 29 -11.01 6.36 -19.79
N VAL A 30 -10.54 5.69 -20.85
CA VAL A 30 -11.07 5.84 -22.22
C VAL A 30 -12.56 5.50 -22.27
N ARG A 31 -12.98 4.44 -21.55
CA ARG A 31 -14.38 4.03 -21.47
C ARG A 31 -15.26 5.13 -20.87
N PHE A 32 -14.83 5.78 -19.78
CA PHE A 32 -15.58 6.91 -19.21
C PHE A 32 -15.74 8.08 -20.19
N PHE A 33 -14.69 8.40 -20.97
CA PHE A 33 -14.78 9.44 -22.00
C PHE A 33 -15.74 9.06 -23.13
N HIS A 34 -15.76 7.78 -23.54
CA HIS A 34 -16.66 7.29 -24.58
C HIS A 34 -18.13 7.23 -24.12
N GLU A 35 -18.38 6.91 -22.84
CA GLU A 35 -19.72 6.88 -22.24
C GLU A 35 -20.25 8.28 -21.87
N GLY A 36 -19.51 9.36 -22.18
CA GLY A 36 -19.90 10.75 -21.88
C GLY A 36 -19.75 11.15 -20.41
N GLN A 37 -19.17 10.27 -19.58
CA GLN A 37 -18.94 10.45 -18.16
C GLN A 37 -17.62 11.19 -17.88
N TYR A 38 -17.51 12.42 -18.39
CA TYR A 38 -16.26 13.20 -18.39
C TYR A 38 -15.70 13.46 -16.99
N VAL A 39 -16.55 13.70 -15.99
CA VAL A 39 -16.10 13.96 -14.61
C VAL A 39 -15.39 12.73 -14.03
N PHE A 40 -15.97 11.54 -14.18
CA PHE A 40 -15.37 10.29 -13.72
C PHE A 40 -14.08 9.98 -14.49
N GLY A 41 -14.06 10.19 -15.81
CA GLY A 41 -12.85 10.04 -16.62
C GLY A 41 -11.71 10.96 -16.19
N ILE A 42 -12.00 12.25 -15.95
CA ILE A 42 -11.00 13.23 -15.48
C ILE A 42 -10.49 12.85 -14.09
N LEU A 43 -11.36 12.44 -13.17
CA LEU A 43 -10.96 12.02 -11.83
C LEU A 43 -10.05 10.78 -11.87
N THR A 44 -10.42 9.75 -12.65
CA THR A 44 -9.61 8.52 -12.81
C THR A 44 -8.22 8.84 -13.35
N VAL A 45 -8.13 9.66 -14.42
CA VAL A 45 -6.83 10.09 -14.99
C VAL A 45 -6.04 10.93 -14.00
N SER A 46 -6.70 11.78 -13.22
CA SER A 46 -6.04 12.62 -12.21
C SER A 46 -5.44 11.76 -11.08
N PHE A 47 -6.16 10.74 -10.61
CA PHE A 47 -5.64 9.81 -9.60
C PHE A 47 -4.48 8.97 -10.15
N MET A 48 -4.58 8.49 -11.40
CA MET A 48 -3.50 7.77 -12.08
C MET A 48 -2.25 8.64 -12.22
N PHE A 49 -2.39 9.87 -12.71
CA PHE A 49 -1.26 10.78 -12.87
C PHE A 49 -0.64 11.17 -11.53
N PHE A 50 -1.45 11.41 -10.51
CA PHE A 50 -0.97 11.75 -9.17
C PHE A 50 -0.23 10.57 -8.50
N GLY A 51 -0.81 9.37 -8.53
CA GLY A 51 -0.19 8.16 -8.00
C GLY A 51 1.15 7.87 -8.65
N THR A 52 1.17 7.86 -9.99
CA THR A 52 2.41 7.64 -10.76
C THR A 52 3.46 8.72 -10.50
N LEU A 53 3.10 10.01 -10.43
CA LEU A 53 4.03 11.09 -10.11
C LEU A 53 4.72 10.89 -8.76
N VAL A 54 3.93 10.62 -7.71
CA VAL A 54 4.46 10.42 -6.36
C VAL A 54 5.41 9.22 -6.33
N VAL A 55 5.01 8.12 -6.96
CA VAL A 55 5.84 6.90 -7.09
C VAL A 55 7.15 7.21 -7.82
N GLN A 56 7.12 7.99 -8.91
CA GLN A 56 8.34 8.36 -9.62
C GLN A 56 9.26 9.26 -8.78
N CYS A 57 8.71 10.15 -7.96
CA CYS A 57 9.52 10.95 -7.02
C CYS A 57 10.28 10.06 -6.02
N PHE A 58 9.61 9.09 -5.39
CA PHE A 58 10.27 8.14 -4.48
C PHE A 58 11.28 7.25 -5.23
N SER A 59 10.84 6.69 -6.36
CA SER A 59 11.64 5.82 -7.22
C SER A 59 12.96 6.49 -7.64
N TYR A 60 12.90 7.75 -8.07
CA TYR A 60 14.06 8.55 -8.44
C TYR A 60 14.95 8.87 -7.23
N SER A 61 14.36 9.29 -6.11
CA SER A 61 15.13 9.61 -4.90
C SER A 61 15.90 8.40 -4.39
N TRP A 62 15.29 7.21 -4.39
CA TRP A 62 15.95 5.98 -3.97
C TRP A 62 16.98 5.52 -5.01
N PHE A 63 16.69 5.65 -6.30
CA PHE A 63 17.65 5.32 -7.36
C PHE A 63 18.91 6.19 -7.29
N LYS A 64 18.74 7.50 -7.04
CA LYS A 64 19.86 8.42 -6.81
C LYS A 64 20.68 8.04 -5.57
N ALA A 65 20.02 7.60 -4.49
CA ALA A 65 20.71 7.14 -3.29
C ALA A 65 21.52 5.85 -3.56
N ASP A 66 20.97 4.92 -4.33
CA ASP A 66 21.65 3.68 -4.72
C ASP A 66 22.88 3.95 -5.60
N LEU A 67 22.77 4.84 -6.59
CA LEU A 67 23.90 5.24 -7.44
C LEU A 67 25.02 5.89 -6.63
N LYS A 68 24.64 6.76 -5.68
CA LYS A 68 25.62 7.41 -4.78
C LYS A 68 26.35 6.37 -3.91
N LYS A 69 25.65 5.34 -3.42
CA LYS A 69 26.27 4.23 -2.68
C LYS A 69 27.23 3.42 -3.57
N ALA A 70 26.91 3.26 -4.85
CA ALA A 70 27.74 2.56 -5.83
C ALA A 70 28.90 3.40 -6.41
N GLY A 71 29.07 4.66 -5.98
CA GLY A 71 30.10 5.56 -6.51
C GLY A 71 29.87 5.99 -7.96
N GLN A 72 28.66 5.84 -8.50
CA GLN A 72 28.30 6.23 -9.86
C GLN A 72 27.62 7.60 -9.86
N GLU A 73 27.97 8.45 -10.82
CA GLU A 73 27.27 9.73 -11.00
C GLU A 73 25.89 9.56 -11.64
N SER A 74 24.94 10.35 -11.15
CA SER A 74 23.56 10.39 -11.65
C SER A 74 23.52 10.98 -13.06
N GLN A 75 23.44 10.13 -14.08
CA GLN A 75 23.25 10.60 -15.46
C GLN A 75 21.86 11.24 -15.65
N HIS A 76 21.82 12.40 -16.33
CA HIS A 76 20.59 13.12 -16.68
C HIS A 76 19.57 12.26 -17.46
N CYS A 77 20.04 11.24 -18.19
CA CYS A 77 19.20 10.28 -18.90
C CYS A 77 18.24 9.53 -17.97
N PHE A 78 18.67 9.18 -16.75
CA PHE A 78 17.79 8.50 -15.80
C PHE A 78 16.70 9.42 -15.26
N LEU A 79 17.02 10.69 -14.98
CA LEU A 79 16.00 11.67 -14.59
C LEU A 79 14.96 11.84 -15.70
N LEU A 80 15.39 11.96 -16.96
CA LEU A 80 14.48 12.01 -18.11
C LEU A 80 13.57 10.79 -18.16
N LEU A 81 14.11 9.60 -17.92
CA LEU A 81 13.35 8.36 -17.95
C LEU A 81 12.36 8.24 -16.78
N HIS A 82 12.68 8.75 -15.61
CA HIS A 82 11.72 8.90 -14.51
C HIS A 82 10.62 9.93 -14.85
N CYS A 83 10.96 11.04 -15.50
CA CYS A 83 9.98 12.02 -15.98
C CYS A 83 9.04 11.44 -17.04
N LEU A 84 9.52 10.51 -17.88
CA LEU A 84 8.73 9.78 -18.87
C LEU A 84 8.04 8.52 -18.30
N GLN A 85 7.88 8.43 -16.97
CA GLN A 85 7.27 7.29 -16.26
C GLN A 85 8.00 5.93 -16.40
N GLY A 86 9.14 5.88 -17.09
CA GLY A 86 9.97 4.68 -17.26
C GLY A 86 10.73 4.23 -16.01
N GLY A 87 10.81 5.07 -14.97
CA GLY A 87 11.67 4.85 -13.80
C GLY A 87 11.39 3.54 -13.05
N VAL A 88 10.12 3.24 -12.80
CA VAL A 88 9.69 1.99 -12.15
C VAL A 88 10.11 0.77 -12.99
N PHE A 89 9.94 0.82 -14.31
CA PHE A 89 10.38 -0.26 -15.21
C PHE A 89 11.89 -0.49 -15.15
N THR A 90 12.70 0.57 -15.06
CA THR A 90 14.15 0.40 -14.88
C THR A 90 14.51 -0.24 -13.55
N ARG A 91 13.83 0.12 -12.45
CA ARG A 91 14.03 -0.55 -11.15
C ARG A 91 13.66 -2.03 -11.22
N TYR A 92 12.53 -2.38 -11.85
CA TYR A 92 12.17 -3.78 -12.09
C TYR A 92 13.22 -4.52 -12.93
N TRP A 93 13.71 -3.92 -14.01
CA TRP A 93 14.74 -4.52 -14.86
C TRP A 93 16.02 -4.82 -14.07
N PHE A 94 16.53 -3.87 -13.29
CA PHE A 94 17.71 -4.08 -12.46
C PHE A 94 17.49 -5.15 -11.38
N ALA A 95 16.33 -5.12 -10.71
CA ALA A 95 15.97 -6.09 -9.68
C ALA A 95 15.83 -7.50 -10.25
N LEU A 96 15.19 -7.67 -11.41
CA LEU A 96 15.05 -8.96 -12.09
C LEU A 96 16.39 -9.45 -12.65
N LYS A 97 17.22 -8.60 -13.23
CA LYS A 97 18.55 -8.98 -13.74
C LYS A 97 19.44 -9.52 -12.61
N LYS A 98 19.50 -8.81 -11.48
CA LYS A 98 20.24 -9.28 -10.29
C LYS A 98 19.58 -10.52 -9.68
N GLY A 99 18.26 -10.54 -9.56
CA GLY A 99 17.50 -11.68 -9.04
C GLY A 99 17.70 -12.96 -9.86
N TYR A 100 17.75 -12.87 -11.18
CA TYR A 100 18.06 -13.99 -12.07
C TYR A 100 19.47 -14.54 -11.82
N HIS A 101 20.46 -13.65 -11.75
CA HIS A 101 21.85 -14.03 -11.50
C HIS A 101 21.99 -14.79 -10.17
N VAL A 102 21.38 -14.26 -9.12
CA VAL A 102 21.40 -14.83 -7.77
C VAL A 102 20.61 -16.15 -7.69
N ALA A 103 19.44 -16.24 -8.33
CA ALA A 103 18.58 -17.42 -8.25
C ALA A 103 19.01 -18.59 -9.15
N PHE A 104 19.66 -18.32 -10.29
CA PHE A 104 19.96 -19.34 -11.30
C PHE A 104 21.45 -19.53 -11.60
N LYS A 105 22.30 -18.49 -11.51
CA LYS A 105 23.69 -18.56 -11.98
C LYS A 105 24.71 -18.78 -10.86
N TYR A 106 24.43 -18.31 -9.64
CA TYR A 106 25.40 -18.30 -8.53
C TYR A 106 25.25 -19.45 -7.52
N SER A 107 24.35 -20.41 -7.76
CA SER A 107 24.12 -21.57 -6.89
C SER A 107 25.18 -22.69 -7.04
N SER A 108 26.19 -22.54 -7.90
CA SER A 108 27.08 -23.65 -8.33
C SER A 108 28.58 -23.49 -8.01
N LYS A 109 29.02 -22.55 -7.16
CA LYS A 109 30.44 -22.47 -6.74
C LYS A 109 30.59 -22.24 -5.22
N THR A 110 31.52 -22.99 -4.66
CA THR A 110 31.65 -23.41 -3.27
C THR A 110 32.78 -22.67 -2.53
N ASP A 111 32.51 -22.39 -1.24
CA ASP A 111 33.37 -22.24 -0.04
C ASP A 111 34.16 -20.99 0.37
N ASN A 112 34.45 -19.97 -0.47
CA ASN A 112 35.16 -18.76 0.02
C ASN A 112 34.33 -17.46 0.09
N PHE A 113 33.02 -17.51 -0.23
CA PHE A 113 32.20 -16.32 -0.51
C PHE A 113 30.90 -16.23 0.33
N MET A 114 30.80 -16.87 1.50
CA MET A 114 29.53 -16.89 2.25
C MET A 114 29.04 -15.49 2.66
N GLU A 115 29.94 -14.59 3.05
CA GLU A 115 29.56 -13.23 3.49
C GLU A 115 29.13 -12.33 2.31
N GLU A 116 29.86 -12.39 1.19
CA GLU A 116 29.50 -11.71 -0.06
C GLU A 116 28.20 -12.28 -0.68
N GLN A 117 27.94 -13.59 -0.52
CA GLN A 117 26.68 -14.22 -0.93
C GLN A 117 25.49 -13.75 -0.09
N ILE A 118 25.65 -13.60 1.23
CA ILE A 118 24.61 -13.11 2.12
C ILE A 118 24.25 -11.66 1.75
N ASP A 119 25.25 -10.84 1.44
CA ASP A 119 25.06 -9.44 1.04
C ASP A 119 24.30 -9.30 -0.29
N GLN A 120 24.66 -10.10 -1.32
CA GLN A 120 23.93 -10.06 -2.60
C GLN A 120 22.48 -10.54 -2.51
N HIS A 121 22.20 -11.58 -1.72
CA HIS A 121 20.83 -12.01 -1.49
C HIS A 121 20.00 -10.95 -0.75
N LYS A 122 20.60 -10.29 0.26
CA LYS A 122 19.97 -9.19 0.99
C LYS A 122 19.68 -8.02 0.06
N GLU A 123 20.65 -7.64 -0.78
CA GLU A 123 20.48 -6.55 -1.74
C GLU A 123 19.29 -6.78 -2.70
N VAL A 124 19.13 -7.99 -3.24
CA VAL A 124 17.99 -8.30 -4.12
C VAL A 124 16.67 -8.26 -3.34
N ILE A 125 16.65 -8.77 -2.10
CA ILE A 125 15.45 -8.73 -1.26
C ILE A 125 15.06 -7.28 -0.96
N ASP A 126 16.01 -6.43 -0.56
CA ASP A 126 15.77 -5.02 -0.26
C ASP A 126 15.24 -4.25 -1.48
N ARG A 127 15.82 -4.49 -2.67
CA ARG A 127 15.32 -3.91 -3.93
C ARG A 127 13.89 -4.35 -4.26
N MET A 128 13.54 -5.61 -3.96
CA MET A 128 12.16 -6.09 -4.15
C MET A 128 11.21 -5.49 -3.12
N THR A 129 11.64 -5.31 -1.87
CA THR A 129 10.85 -4.61 -0.83
C THR A 129 10.57 -3.17 -1.23
N ASP A 130 11.56 -2.44 -1.75
CA ASP A 130 11.36 -1.10 -2.30
C ASP A 130 10.30 -1.08 -3.40
N LEU A 131 10.36 -2.04 -4.35
CA LEU A 131 9.37 -2.15 -5.42
C LEU A 131 7.96 -2.44 -4.88
N SER A 132 7.82 -3.35 -3.92
CA SER A 132 6.53 -3.61 -3.25
C SER A 132 6.03 -2.37 -2.51
N MET A 133 6.91 -1.54 -1.93
CA MET A 133 6.52 -0.28 -1.27
C MET A 133 6.05 0.78 -2.27
N LEU A 134 6.74 0.93 -3.41
CA LEU A 134 6.30 1.83 -4.48
C LEU A 134 4.93 1.40 -5.01
N ARG A 135 4.72 0.09 -5.22
CA ARG A 135 3.44 -0.45 -5.65
C ARG A 135 2.35 -0.20 -4.62
N LEU A 136 2.66 -0.32 -3.33
CA LEU A 136 1.73 0.01 -2.26
C LEU A 136 1.31 1.49 -2.33
N PHE A 137 2.25 2.41 -2.50
CA PHE A 137 1.95 3.83 -2.64
C PHE A 137 1.03 4.12 -3.81
N GLU A 138 1.36 3.58 -5.00
CA GLU A 138 0.53 3.69 -6.19
C GLU A 138 -0.89 3.18 -5.91
N THR A 139 -0.99 1.94 -5.42
CA THR A 139 -2.27 1.25 -5.18
C THR A 139 -3.18 2.01 -4.22
N TYR A 140 -2.63 2.68 -3.20
CA TYR A 140 -3.43 3.48 -2.28
C TYR A 140 -3.74 4.88 -2.82
N LEU A 141 -2.78 5.56 -3.47
CA LEU A 141 -2.97 6.92 -4.01
C LEU A 141 -3.88 6.95 -5.24
N GLU A 142 -3.86 5.89 -6.03
CA GLU A 142 -4.64 5.72 -7.24
C GLU A 142 -5.83 4.78 -7.04
N GLY A 143 -5.54 3.53 -6.65
CA GLY A 143 -6.53 2.45 -6.62
C GLY A 143 -7.65 2.65 -5.60
N CYS A 144 -7.36 3.18 -4.40
CA CYS A 144 -8.41 3.47 -3.42
C CYS A 144 -9.40 4.54 -3.92
N PRO A 145 -8.99 5.75 -4.33
CA PRO A 145 -9.91 6.74 -4.90
C PRO A 145 -10.70 6.21 -6.10
N GLN A 146 -10.06 5.46 -7.01
CA GLN A 146 -10.76 4.84 -8.15
C GLN A 146 -11.80 3.79 -7.68
N LEU A 147 -11.51 3.00 -6.65
CA LEU A 147 -12.48 2.08 -6.04
C LEU A 147 -13.69 2.82 -5.43
N VAL A 148 -13.48 4.00 -4.82
CA VAL A 148 -14.61 4.86 -4.38
C VAL A 148 -15.49 5.25 -5.57
N LEU A 149 -14.88 5.66 -6.70
CA LEU A 149 -15.64 6.00 -7.91
C LEU A 149 -16.39 4.79 -8.47
N GLN A 150 -15.74 3.63 -8.57
CA GLN A 150 -16.37 2.40 -9.08
C GLN A 150 -17.57 1.98 -8.22
N LEU A 151 -17.44 2.04 -6.89
CA LEU A 151 -18.53 1.78 -5.96
C LEU A 151 -19.65 2.83 -6.05
N TYR A 152 -19.31 4.11 -6.21
CA TYR A 152 -20.28 5.17 -6.40
C TYR A 152 -21.11 4.96 -7.68
N THR A 153 -20.45 4.76 -8.82
CA THR A 153 -21.12 4.51 -10.11
C THR A 153 -21.99 3.25 -10.07
N LEU A 154 -21.52 2.18 -9.41
CA LEU A 154 -22.29 0.95 -9.20
C LEU A 154 -23.61 1.23 -8.47
N LEU A 155 -23.55 1.98 -7.37
CA LEU A 155 -24.72 2.29 -6.56
C LEU A 155 -25.65 3.32 -7.21
N GLU A 156 -25.10 4.27 -7.98
CA GLU A 156 -25.86 5.28 -8.71
C GLU A 156 -26.70 4.67 -9.83
N HIS A 157 -26.15 3.71 -10.59
CA HIS A 157 -26.84 3.14 -11.74
C HIS A 157 -27.88 2.07 -11.37
N GLY A 158 -27.79 1.46 -10.17
CA GLY A 158 -28.77 0.49 -9.63
C GLY A 158 -28.88 -0.85 -10.38
N GLN A 159 -28.40 -0.94 -11.63
CA GLN A 159 -28.35 -2.12 -12.47
C GLN A 159 -26.90 -2.52 -12.71
N ALA A 160 -26.42 -3.44 -11.89
CA ALA A 160 -25.04 -3.90 -11.94
C ALA A 160 -24.94 -5.26 -12.62
N ASN A 161 -24.16 -5.31 -13.70
CA ASN A 161 -23.80 -6.58 -14.31
C ASN A 161 -22.86 -7.36 -13.38
N PHE A 162 -22.92 -8.70 -13.43
CA PHE A 162 -22.01 -9.57 -12.68
C PHE A 162 -20.53 -9.16 -12.86
N THR A 163 -20.17 -8.75 -14.08
CA THR A 163 -18.83 -8.26 -14.43
C THR A 163 -18.41 -7.03 -13.61
N GLN A 164 -19.33 -6.12 -13.28
CA GLN A 164 -19.01 -4.91 -12.51
C GLN A 164 -18.77 -5.25 -11.03
N TYR A 165 -19.59 -6.13 -10.45
CA TYR A 165 -19.34 -6.65 -9.11
C TYR A 165 -18.00 -7.41 -9.03
N ALA A 166 -17.72 -8.24 -10.04
CA ALA A 166 -16.45 -8.95 -10.13
C ALA A 166 -15.26 -7.98 -10.21
N ALA A 167 -15.35 -6.91 -11.02
CA ALA A 167 -14.31 -5.90 -11.13
C ALA A 167 -14.02 -5.19 -9.79
N ILE A 168 -15.07 -4.81 -9.06
CA ILE A 168 -14.94 -4.18 -7.74
C ILE A 168 -14.31 -5.13 -6.72
N MET A 169 -14.72 -6.41 -6.73
CA MET A 169 -14.10 -7.41 -5.86
C MET A 169 -12.64 -7.66 -6.21
N VAL A 170 -12.28 -7.70 -7.49
CA VAL A 170 -10.90 -7.80 -7.94
C VAL A 170 -10.08 -6.59 -7.47
N SER A 171 -10.60 -5.36 -7.59
CA SER A 171 -9.92 -4.15 -7.11
C SER A 171 -9.72 -4.16 -5.58
N CYS A 172 -10.76 -4.49 -4.81
CA CYS A 172 -10.65 -4.66 -3.35
C CYS A 172 -9.59 -5.70 -2.95
N CYS A 173 -9.57 -6.85 -3.65
CA CYS A 173 -8.58 -7.90 -3.43
C CYS A 173 -7.18 -7.44 -3.81
N ALA A 174 -7.00 -6.72 -4.91
CA ALA A 174 -5.71 -6.20 -5.37
C ALA A 174 -5.11 -5.21 -4.36
N ILE A 175 -5.90 -4.26 -3.85
CA ILE A 175 -5.46 -3.29 -2.83
C ILE A 175 -5.03 -4.00 -1.54
N SER A 176 -5.85 -4.95 -1.10
CA SER A 176 -5.57 -5.74 0.12
C SER A 176 -4.33 -6.61 -0.05
N TRP A 177 -4.19 -7.24 -1.22
CA TRP A 177 -3.05 -8.08 -1.55
C TRP A 177 -1.74 -7.29 -1.65
N SER A 178 -1.76 -6.07 -2.21
CA SER A 178 -0.60 -5.18 -2.23
C SER A 178 -0.07 -4.91 -0.82
N THR A 179 -0.97 -4.75 0.16
CA THR A 179 -0.60 -4.58 1.57
C THR A 179 0.05 -5.84 2.15
N VAL A 180 -0.48 -7.03 1.82
CA VAL A 180 0.08 -8.31 2.26
C VAL A 180 1.45 -8.56 1.62
N ASP A 181 1.58 -8.30 0.32
CA ASP A 181 2.82 -8.47 -0.44
C ASP A 181 3.93 -7.60 0.16
N TYR A 182 3.62 -6.32 0.42
CA TYR A 182 4.53 -5.41 1.08
C TYR A 182 4.96 -5.91 2.46
N GLN A 183 4.03 -6.36 3.31
CA GLN A 183 4.34 -6.90 4.64
C GLN A 183 5.23 -8.15 4.58
N VAL A 184 4.99 -9.02 3.60
CA VAL A 184 5.82 -10.20 3.38
C VAL A 184 7.22 -9.79 2.91
N ALA A 185 7.33 -8.81 2.01
CA ALA A 185 8.62 -8.30 1.52
C ALA A 185 9.42 -7.62 2.64
N LEU A 186 8.76 -6.75 3.42
CA LEU A 186 9.36 -6.03 4.54
C LEU A 186 9.94 -6.98 5.60
N ARG A 187 9.18 -8.01 6.01
CA ARG A 187 9.69 -9.02 6.94
C ARG A 187 10.84 -9.84 6.37
N LYS A 188 10.89 -10.05 5.05
CA LYS A 188 12.03 -10.73 4.39
C LYS A 188 13.30 -9.87 4.39
N SER A 189 13.18 -8.54 4.27
CA SER A 189 14.34 -7.63 4.31
C SER A 189 14.94 -7.49 5.71
N LEU A 190 14.14 -7.67 6.76
CA LEU A 190 14.59 -7.49 8.14
C LEU A 190 15.20 -8.79 8.71
N PRO A 191 16.52 -8.82 9.02
CA PRO A 191 17.20 -10.05 9.45
C PRO A 191 16.75 -10.57 10.82
N ASP A 192 16.32 -9.67 11.71
CA ASP A 192 15.96 -10.00 13.10
C ASP A 192 14.48 -10.35 13.29
N LYS A 193 13.73 -10.50 12.19
CA LYS A 193 12.28 -10.67 12.20
C LYS A 193 11.82 -12.01 11.67
N ASN A 194 10.83 -12.58 12.36
CA ASN A 194 10.19 -13.82 11.95
C ASN A 194 9.37 -13.60 10.68
N LEU A 195 9.58 -14.49 9.72
CA LEU A 195 8.82 -14.52 8.49
C LEU A 195 7.35 -14.83 8.75
N LEU A 196 6.49 -14.29 7.89
CA LEU A 196 5.13 -14.80 7.71
C LEU A 196 5.19 -16.16 7.02
N ASN A 197 5.55 -17.19 7.78
CA ASN A 197 5.60 -18.57 7.31
C ASN A 197 4.20 -19.19 7.33
N GLY A 198 3.84 -19.82 6.22
CA GLY A 198 2.55 -20.49 6.05
C GLY A 198 1.50 -19.66 5.30
N PHE A 199 0.51 -20.37 4.78
CA PHE A 199 -0.61 -19.79 4.04
C PHE A 199 -1.62 -19.11 4.98
N CYS A 200 -1.84 -19.68 6.17
CA CYS A 200 -2.85 -19.21 7.12
C CYS A 200 -2.62 -17.77 7.60
N PRO A 201 -1.43 -17.37 8.12
CA PRO A 201 -1.22 -15.98 8.56
C PRO A 201 -1.38 -14.95 7.43
N LYS A 202 -0.94 -15.28 6.22
CA LYS A 202 -1.08 -14.41 5.04
C LYS A 202 -2.54 -14.24 4.64
N LEU A 203 -3.30 -15.34 4.63
CA LEU A 203 -4.71 -15.34 4.28
C LEU A 203 -5.56 -14.59 5.32
N THR A 204 -5.30 -14.80 6.62
CA THR A 204 -5.97 -14.06 7.70
C THR A 204 -5.66 -12.56 7.61
N TYR A 205 -4.40 -12.19 7.36
CA TYR A 205 -4.02 -10.79 7.17
C TYR A 205 -4.70 -10.16 5.94
N LEU A 206 -4.80 -10.92 4.84
CA LEU A 206 -5.51 -10.51 3.64
C LEU A 206 -6.99 -10.23 3.94
N PHE A 207 -7.70 -11.17 4.58
CA PHE A 207 -9.10 -10.98 4.91
C PHE A 207 -9.33 -9.82 5.89
N TYR A 208 -8.44 -9.66 6.88
CA TYR A 208 -8.46 -8.48 7.76
C TYR A 208 -8.41 -7.18 6.95
N LYS A 209 -7.42 -7.03 6.05
CA LYS A 209 -7.30 -5.81 5.23
C LYS A 209 -8.46 -5.65 4.26
N LEU A 210 -8.91 -6.74 3.64
CA LEU A 210 -10.03 -6.75 2.70
C LEU A 210 -11.33 -6.27 3.34
N PHE A 211 -11.72 -6.86 4.46
CA PHE A 211 -13.00 -6.54 5.10
C PHE A 211 -13.00 -5.16 5.76
N THR A 212 -11.87 -4.73 6.35
CA THR A 212 -11.75 -3.38 6.92
C THR A 212 -11.72 -2.29 5.84
N LEU A 213 -11.13 -2.57 4.68
CA LEU A 213 -11.19 -1.70 3.51
C LEU A 213 -12.61 -1.65 2.94
N LEU A 214 -13.22 -2.80 2.64
CA LEU A 214 -14.55 -2.88 2.01
C LEU A 214 -15.61 -2.13 2.83
N SER A 215 -15.65 -2.36 4.14
CA SER A 215 -16.58 -1.67 5.06
C SER A 215 -16.43 -0.15 4.98
N TRP A 216 -15.18 0.32 4.97
CA TRP A 216 -14.89 1.75 4.90
C TRP A 216 -15.25 2.37 3.56
N MET A 217 -14.85 1.73 2.45
CA MET A 217 -15.09 2.27 1.11
C MET A 217 -16.58 2.43 0.86
N LEU A 218 -17.38 1.41 1.22
CA LEU A 218 -18.84 1.49 1.15
C LEU A 218 -19.40 2.61 2.04
N SER A 219 -18.87 2.79 3.26
CA SER A 219 -19.31 3.86 4.16
C SER A 219 -19.01 5.26 3.60
N VAL A 220 -17.82 5.47 3.03
CA VAL A 220 -17.45 6.72 2.37
C VAL A 220 -18.38 7.00 1.19
N VAL A 221 -18.70 5.99 0.40
CA VAL A 221 -19.62 6.11 -0.73
C VAL A 221 -21.03 6.45 -0.26
N LEU A 222 -21.53 5.83 0.82
CA LEU A 222 -22.81 6.23 1.42
C LEU A 222 -22.80 7.70 1.84
N LEU A 223 -21.73 8.17 2.47
CA LEU A 223 -21.61 9.57 2.86
C LEU A 223 -21.56 10.51 1.65
N LEU A 224 -20.96 10.09 0.53
CA LEU A 224 -20.99 10.84 -0.74
C LEU A 224 -22.42 11.02 -1.28
N PHE A 225 -23.26 9.98 -1.18
CA PHE A 225 -24.69 10.08 -1.55
C PHE A 225 -25.49 11.00 -0.64
N ILE A 226 -25.15 11.09 0.65
CA ILE A 226 -25.80 12.03 1.57
C ILE A 226 -25.39 13.46 1.23
N ASN A 227 -24.08 13.73 1.22
CA ASN A 227 -23.55 15.05 0.92
C ASN A 227 -22.06 14.99 0.58
N VAL A 228 -21.73 15.29 -0.69
CA VAL A 228 -20.35 15.31 -1.19
C VAL A 228 -19.44 16.24 -0.38
N LYS A 229 -19.92 17.42 0.05
CA LYS A 229 -19.09 18.37 0.82
C LYS A 229 -18.73 17.82 2.18
N ILE A 230 -19.66 17.17 2.87
CA ILE A 230 -19.41 16.54 4.18
C ILE A 230 -18.45 15.36 4.03
N ALA A 231 -18.63 14.53 2.99
CA ALA A 231 -17.73 13.42 2.72
C ALA A 231 -16.29 13.88 2.45
N LEU A 232 -16.11 14.89 1.58
CA LEU A 232 -14.80 15.46 1.29
C LEU A 232 -14.18 16.12 2.53
N PHE A 233 -14.97 16.85 3.33
CA PHE A 233 -14.50 17.44 4.57
C PHE A 233 -14.00 16.37 5.55
N LEU A 234 -14.76 15.27 5.72
CA LEU A 234 -14.36 14.16 6.59
C LEU A 234 -13.05 13.52 6.11
N LEU A 235 -12.93 13.22 4.81
CA LEU A 235 -11.71 12.63 4.25
C LEU A 235 -10.50 13.55 4.41
N LEU A 236 -10.66 14.85 4.14
CA LEU A 236 -9.60 15.84 4.33
C LEU A 236 -9.20 15.98 5.81
N PHE A 237 -10.18 15.96 6.71
CA PHE A 237 -9.94 16.01 8.16
C PHE A 237 -9.16 14.78 8.64
N LEU A 238 -9.57 13.57 8.22
CA LEU A 238 -8.85 12.33 8.53
C LEU A 238 -7.44 12.32 7.94
N TRP A 239 -7.28 12.83 6.72
CA TRP A 239 -5.98 12.97 6.10
C TRP A 239 -5.06 13.90 6.90
N PHE A 240 -5.56 15.06 7.31
CA PHE A 240 -4.84 16.01 8.14
C PHE A 240 -4.44 15.40 9.50
N LEU A 241 -5.35 14.66 10.15
CA LEU A 241 -5.03 13.91 11.37
C LEU A 241 -3.94 12.86 11.14
N GLY A 242 -3.98 12.15 10.02
CA GLY A 242 -2.95 11.20 9.61
C GLY A 242 -1.58 11.84 9.43
N ILE A 243 -1.53 13.03 8.81
CA ILE A 243 -0.30 13.83 8.66
C ILE A 243 0.22 14.26 10.03
N LEU A 244 -0.63 14.84 10.89
CA LEU A 244 -0.24 15.24 12.25
C LEU A 244 0.30 14.06 13.06
N TRP A 245 -0.32 12.89 12.93
CA TRP A 245 0.16 11.66 13.53
C TRP A 245 1.57 11.31 13.03
N ALA A 246 1.78 11.33 11.71
CA ALA A 246 3.08 11.04 11.11
C ALA A 246 4.17 12.00 11.61
N PHE A 247 3.85 13.30 11.75
CA PHE A 247 4.75 14.28 12.36
C PHE A 247 5.03 14.00 13.83
N LYS A 248 4.00 13.71 14.63
CA LYS A 248 4.15 13.39 16.06
C LYS A 248 5.03 12.16 16.27
N LYS A 249 4.94 11.18 15.36
CA LYS A 249 5.78 9.97 15.42
C LYS A 249 7.21 10.22 14.95
N GLN A 250 7.55 11.37 14.36
CA GLN A 250 8.90 11.72 13.90
C GLN A 250 9.53 10.61 13.06
N THR A 251 8.93 10.33 11.91
CA THR A 251 9.42 9.33 10.97
C THR A 251 10.79 9.73 10.40
N GLN A 252 11.63 8.74 10.11
CA GLN A 252 12.98 8.89 9.54
C GLN A 252 13.18 7.88 8.40
N PHE A 253 12.33 7.95 7.40
CA PHE A 253 12.31 7.00 6.29
C PHE A 253 13.22 7.45 5.13
N CYS A 254 13.21 8.73 4.80
CA CYS A 254 14.00 9.34 3.73
C CYS A 254 15.23 10.08 4.27
N ALA A 255 16.29 10.13 3.45
CA ALA A 255 17.51 10.87 3.78
C ALA A 255 17.34 12.40 3.66
N SER A 256 16.50 12.86 2.74
CA SER A 256 16.24 14.29 2.52
C SER A 256 14.97 14.75 3.21
N ILE A 257 14.99 15.97 3.74
CA ILE A 257 13.87 16.58 4.47
C ILE A 257 12.63 16.69 3.57
N SER A 258 12.82 17.08 2.31
CA SER A 258 11.71 17.20 1.34
C SER A 258 11.03 15.86 1.06
N MET A 259 11.81 14.77 0.92
CA MET A 259 11.23 13.45 0.66
C MET A 259 10.60 12.85 1.92
N GLU A 260 11.14 13.17 3.10
CA GLU A 260 10.52 12.80 4.38
C GLU A 260 9.18 13.50 4.58
N PHE A 261 9.08 14.78 4.19
CA PHE A 261 7.81 15.50 4.18
C PHE A 261 6.80 14.83 3.23
N LEU A 262 7.21 14.54 1.99
CA LEU A 262 6.36 13.82 1.02
C LEU A 262 5.91 12.46 1.56
N TYR A 263 6.81 11.71 2.20
CA TYR A 263 6.50 10.42 2.83
C TYR A 263 5.41 10.56 3.90
N ARG A 264 5.51 11.56 4.78
CA ARG A 264 4.49 11.81 5.82
C ARG A 264 3.13 12.18 5.22
N VAL A 265 3.12 12.95 4.13
CA VAL A 265 1.89 13.31 3.41
C VAL A 265 1.22 12.06 2.80
N VAL A 266 2.00 11.20 2.15
CA VAL A 266 1.52 9.94 1.55
C VAL A 266 1.06 8.95 2.60
N VAL A 267 1.81 8.76 3.69
CA VAL A 267 1.39 7.89 4.78
C VAL A 267 0.12 8.42 5.46
N GLY A 268 0.02 9.74 5.67
CA GLY A 268 -1.22 10.34 6.14
C GLY A 268 -2.41 10.00 5.25
N PHE A 269 -2.20 9.99 3.93
CA PHE A 269 -3.23 9.61 2.96
C PHE A 269 -3.61 8.13 3.10
N ILE A 270 -2.62 7.23 3.15
CA ILE A 270 -2.83 5.79 3.36
C ILE A 270 -3.61 5.54 4.67
N LEU A 271 -3.31 6.29 5.74
CA LEU A 271 -4.00 6.20 7.03
C LEU A 271 -5.49 6.53 6.95
N THR A 272 -5.92 7.29 5.95
CA THR A 272 -7.35 7.54 5.70
C THR A 272 -8.07 6.25 5.27
N PHE A 273 -7.36 5.30 4.64
CA PHE A 273 -7.92 4.05 4.11
C PHE A 273 -7.59 2.81 4.95
N THR A 274 -6.38 2.70 5.50
CA THR A 274 -5.96 1.54 6.30
C THR A 274 -5.01 1.96 7.41
N PHE A 275 -4.97 1.19 8.50
CA PHE A 275 -3.86 1.31 9.46
C PHE A 275 -2.53 0.93 8.78
N PHE A 276 -1.55 1.83 8.90
CA PHE A 276 -0.18 1.69 8.41
C PHE A 276 0.79 2.06 9.55
N ASN A 277 1.65 1.13 9.94
CA ASN A 277 2.54 1.26 11.08
C ASN A 277 3.78 2.11 10.76
N ILE A 278 3.74 3.39 11.10
CA ILE A 278 4.80 4.33 10.70
C ILE A 278 6.06 4.34 11.59
N LYS A 279 6.03 3.74 12.80
CA LYS A 279 7.20 3.81 13.72
C LYS A 279 7.66 2.47 14.30
N GLY A 280 7.00 1.35 14.02
CA GLY A 280 7.45 0.04 14.52
C GLY A 280 7.39 -0.12 16.05
N GLN A 281 7.16 0.93 16.83
CA GLN A 281 7.16 0.82 18.29
C GLN A 281 5.76 0.50 18.83
N ASN A 282 5.66 -0.32 19.89
CA ASN A 282 4.43 -0.63 20.67
C ASN A 282 3.13 -0.34 19.93
N THR A 283 2.87 -1.12 18.88
CA THR A 283 1.77 -0.86 17.93
C THR A 283 0.39 -1.12 18.49
N LYS A 284 0.30 -1.90 19.58
CA LYS A 284 -0.97 -2.27 20.22
C LYS A 284 -1.86 -1.05 20.48
N TYR A 285 -1.34 -0.02 21.17
CA TYR A 285 -2.13 1.17 21.51
C TYR A 285 -2.45 2.08 20.30
N PRO A 286 -1.47 2.47 19.45
CA PRO A 286 -1.72 3.10 18.14
C PRO A 286 -2.84 2.45 17.32
N MET A 287 -2.77 1.13 17.17
CA MET A 287 -3.70 0.35 16.37
C MET A 287 -5.08 0.30 17.02
N PHE A 288 -5.14 0.11 18.34
CA PHE A 288 -6.39 0.14 19.09
C PHE A 288 -7.11 1.48 18.95
N CYS A 289 -6.40 2.61 19.15
CA CYS A 289 -6.97 3.94 18.95
C CYS A 289 -7.46 4.15 17.52
N TYR A 290 -6.70 3.71 16.52
CA TYR A 290 -7.08 3.82 15.12
C TYR A 290 -8.37 3.05 14.83
N TYR A 291 -8.45 1.77 15.22
CA TYR A 291 -9.62 0.94 14.92
C TYR A 291 -10.86 1.33 15.73
N ILE A 292 -10.72 1.83 16.96
CA ILE A 292 -11.84 2.44 17.70
C ILE A 292 -12.38 3.66 16.94
N GLY A 293 -11.51 4.61 16.59
CA GLY A 293 -11.92 5.78 15.82
C GLY A 293 -12.59 5.39 14.51
N ARG A 294 -12.05 4.38 13.82
CA ARG A 294 -12.60 3.84 12.59
C ARG A 294 -14.00 3.24 12.75
N VAL A 295 -14.21 2.44 13.79
CA VAL A 295 -15.53 1.86 14.12
C VAL A 295 -16.52 2.98 14.45
N LEU A 296 -16.13 3.95 15.28
CA LEU A 296 -17.00 5.07 15.65
C LEU A 296 -17.44 5.91 14.44
N VAL A 297 -16.51 6.25 13.55
CA VAL A 297 -16.85 7.01 12.33
C VAL A 297 -17.74 6.18 11.41
N THR A 298 -17.46 4.90 11.23
CA THR A 298 -18.26 4.00 10.37
C THR A 298 -19.68 3.84 10.89
N VAL A 299 -19.84 3.60 12.20
CA VAL A 299 -21.14 3.52 12.86
C VAL A 299 -21.86 4.87 12.81
N GLY A 300 -21.15 5.98 13.00
CA GLY A 300 -21.70 7.33 12.87
C GLY A 300 -22.26 7.60 11.47
N ILE A 301 -21.54 7.22 10.41
CA ILE A 301 -22.01 7.34 9.03
C ILE A 301 -23.27 6.49 8.82
N LEU A 302 -23.29 5.24 9.30
CA LEU A 302 -24.48 4.39 9.22
C LEU A 302 -25.68 4.99 9.95
N ILE A 303 -25.49 5.55 11.16
CA ILE A 303 -26.56 6.23 11.90
C ILE A 303 -27.10 7.43 11.10
N VAL A 304 -26.22 8.28 10.59
CA VAL A 304 -26.62 9.44 9.78
C VAL A 304 -27.36 8.99 8.52
N PHE A 305 -26.91 7.94 7.86
CA PHE A 305 -27.56 7.38 6.67
C PHE A 305 -28.95 6.79 6.97
N TRP A 306 -29.15 6.20 8.15
CA TRP A 306 -30.45 5.68 8.59
C TRP A 306 -31.41 6.78 9.05
N VAL A 307 -30.92 7.84 9.69
CA VAL A 307 -31.73 8.97 10.14
C VAL A 307 -32.09 9.91 8.98
N CYS A 308 -31.21 10.03 7.99
CA CYS A 308 -31.39 10.86 6.81
C CYS A 308 -31.45 9.96 5.55
N PRO A 309 -32.56 9.22 5.31
CA PRO A 309 -32.67 8.36 4.15
C PRO A 309 -32.61 9.19 2.87
N VAL A 310 -31.72 8.81 1.96
CA VAL A 310 -31.56 9.46 0.65
C VAL A 310 -32.59 8.88 -0.32
N SER A 311 -33.32 9.74 -1.03
CA SER A 311 -34.41 9.36 -1.95
C SER A 311 -33.98 8.45 -3.11
N ILE A 312 -32.68 8.32 -3.37
CA ILE A 312 -32.10 7.47 -4.41
C ILE A 312 -32.14 5.98 -4.01
N PHE A 313 -32.13 5.67 -2.71
CA PHE A 313 -32.15 4.29 -2.24
C PHE A 313 -33.58 3.82 -1.99
N ASN A 314 -34.06 2.90 -2.84
CA ASN A 314 -35.23 2.08 -2.52
C ASN A 314 -34.94 1.21 -1.29
N SER A 315 -35.98 0.88 -0.51
CA SER A 315 -35.88 0.03 0.68
C SER A 315 -35.13 -1.30 0.42
N ASP A 316 -35.21 -1.81 -0.81
CA ASP A 316 -34.61 -3.08 -1.21
C ASP A 316 -33.07 -3.05 -1.30
N TYR A 317 -32.45 -1.89 -1.59
CA TYR A 317 -30.98 -1.74 -1.64
C TYR A 317 -30.41 -1.19 -0.33
N PHE A 318 -31.22 -0.46 0.42
CA PHE A 318 -30.85 0.18 1.67
C PHE A 318 -30.39 -0.82 2.74
N ILE A 319 -31.17 -1.88 2.95
CA ILE A 319 -30.91 -2.92 3.94
C ILE A 319 -29.65 -3.76 3.58
N PRO A 320 -29.50 -4.33 2.37
CA PRO A 320 -28.37 -5.19 2.06
C PRO A 320 -27.03 -4.45 2.08
N ILE A 321 -26.98 -3.16 1.70
CA ILE A 321 -25.75 -2.37 1.78
C ILE A 321 -25.37 -2.12 3.24
N SER A 322 -26.33 -1.73 4.08
CA SER A 322 -26.10 -1.54 5.53
C SER A 322 -25.62 -2.83 6.19
N ILE A 323 -26.25 -3.97 5.88
CA ILE A 323 -25.84 -5.29 6.37
C ILE A 323 -24.42 -5.62 5.91
N THR A 324 -24.09 -5.36 4.65
CA THR A 324 -22.77 -5.64 4.09
C THR A 324 -21.68 -4.80 4.76
N ILE A 325 -21.94 -3.51 5.02
CA ILE A 325 -21.01 -2.63 5.75
C ILE A 325 -20.79 -3.13 7.18
N ALA A 326 -21.87 -3.45 7.89
CA ALA A 326 -21.79 -3.94 9.27
C ALA A 326 -21.08 -5.31 9.36
N LEU A 327 -21.45 -6.24 8.49
CA LEU A 327 -20.87 -7.59 8.43
C LEU A 327 -19.38 -7.52 8.09
N SER A 328 -18.99 -6.75 7.06
CA SER A 328 -17.58 -6.57 6.72
C SER A 328 -16.80 -5.86 7.83
N LEU A 329 -17.39 -4.89 8.55
CA LEU A 329 -16.74 -4.29 9.71
C LEU A 329 -16.44 -5.34 10.79
N VAL A 330 -17.46 -6.10 11.19
CA VAL A 330 -17.35 -7.12 12.24
C VAL A 330 -16.37 -8.21 11.84
N LEU A 331 -16.46 -8.74 10.63
CA LEU A 331 -15.51 -9.72 10.11
C LEU A 331 -14.08 -9.16 10.08
N GLY A 332 -13.90 -7.92 9.62
CA GLY A 332 -12.59 -7.25 9.62
C GLY A 332 -11.96 -7.16 11.00
N ILE A 333 -12.74 -6.83 12.03
CA ILE A 333 -12.28 -6.80 13.43
C ILE A 333 -12.01 -8.21 13.97
N ILE A 334 -12.83 -9.21 13.64
CA ILE A 334 -12.57 -10.60 14.03
C ILE A 334 -11.25 -11.08 13.43
N PHE A 335 -11.02 -10.88 12.13
CA PHE A 335 -9.76 -11.26 11.47
C PHE A 335 -8.57 -10.48 12.02
N LEU A 336 -8.74 -9.20 12.39
CA LEU A 336 -7.71 -8.41 13.08
C LEU A 336 -7.32 -9.07 14.42
N ILE A 337 -8.31 -9.40 15.25
CA ILE A 337 -8.09 -10.03 16.57
C ILE A 337 -7.45 -11.40 16.42
N VAL A 338 -7.94 -12.23 15.48
CA VAL A 338 -7.36 -13.55 15.20
C VAL A 338 -5.92 -13.41 14.72
N TYR A 339 -5.65 -12.49 13.78
CA TYR A 339 -4.31 -12.29 13.27
C TYR A 339 -3.33 -11.88 14.38
N TYR A 340 -3.63 -10.81 15.13
CA TYR A 340 -2.72 -10.33 16.18
C TYR A 340 -2.73 -11.19 17.45
N GLY A 341 -3.80 -11.94 17.70
CA GLY A 341 -3.94 -12.80 18.88
C GLY A 341 -3.31 -14.19 18.71
N THR A 342 -3.37 -14.79 17.51
CA THR A 342 -2.92 -16.18 17.32
C THR A 342 -1.89 -16.37 16.21
N LEU A 343 -1.96 -15.61 15.12
CA LEU A 343 -1.16 -15.87 13.91
C LEU A 343 0.02 -14.90 13.70
N HIS A 344 0.14 -13.85 14.52
CA HIS A 344 1.21 -12.87 14.38
C HIS A 344 2.57 -13.47 14.79
N PRO A 345 3.61 -13.39 13.93
CA PRO A 345 4.88 -14.10 14.15
C PRO A 345 5.67 -13.70 15.41
N ASN A 346 5.44 -12.51 15.97
CA ASN A 346 6.17 -12.01 17.15
C ASN A 346 5.39 -12.20 18.47
N ARG A 347 4.36 -13.07 18.51
CA ARG A 347 3.56 -13.28 19.73
C ARG A 347 4.38 -13.71 20.96
N ASN A 348 5.44 -14.49 20.77
CA ASN A 348 6.24 -15.04 21.87
C ASN A 348 7.40 -14.13 22.32
N GLU A 349 7.56 -12.96 21.69
CA GLU A 349 8.64 -12.01 21.94
C GLU A 349 8.05 -10.65 22.32
N GLU A 350 7.22 -10.61 23.38
CA GLU A 350 6.45 -9.43 23.80
C GLU A 350 7.27 -8.16 24.06
N THR A 351 8.60 -8.27 24.11
CA THR A 351 9.55 -7.17 24.27
C THR A 351 10.11 -6.60 22.96
N LYS A 352 9.83 -7.19 21.78
CA LYS A 352 10.34 -6.65 20.51
C LYS A 352 9.36 -5.64 19.87
N PRO A 353 9.82 -4.45 19.46
CA PRO A 353 9.01 -3.49 18.69
C PRO A 353 8.50 -4.16 17.40
N ASP A 354 7.27 -3.83 16.97
CA ASP A 354 6.70 -4.24 15.69
C ASP A 354 7.51 -3.71 14.48
N GLU A 355 7.28 -4.22 13.27
CA GLU A 355 8.01 -3.68 12.10
C GLU A 355 7.42 -2.34 11.68
N THR A 356 8.25 -1.32 11.47
CA THR A 356 7.82 -0.14 10.71
C THR A 356 7.41 -0.58 9.33
N ASP A 357 6.19 -0.24 8.93
CA ASP A 357 5.70 -0.37 7.56
C ASP A 357 6.44 0.56 6.58
N GLY A 358 7.54 1.20 6.98
CA GLY A 358 8.56 1.73 6.07
C GLY A 358 9.91 1.14 6.44
N ILE A 359 10.72 0.79 5.44
CA ILE A 359 12.14 0.47 5.66
C ILE A 359 12.81 1.66 6.36
N ALA A 360 13.11 1.53 7.66
CA ALA A 360 14.06 2.43 8.28
C ALA A 360 15.39 2.16 7.55
N ALA A 361 15.87 3.13 6.78
CA ALA A 361 17.26 3.08 6.34
C ALA A 361 18.08 2.97 7.62
N GLU A 362 18.58 1.77 7.91
CA GLU A 362 19.58 1.52 8.91
C GLU A 362 20.77 2.38 8.48
N ARG A 363 20.82 3.63 8.98
CA ARG A 363 22.02 4.43 8.91
C ARG A 363 22.97 3.71 9.83
N ASP A 364 23.75 2.84 9.22
CA ASP A 364 25.14 2.71 9.59
C ASP A 364 25.74 4.10 9.44
N CYS A 365 25.61 4.88 10.51
CA CYS A 365 26.07 6.25 10.60
C CYS A 365 27.59 6.16 10.72
N ARG A 366 28.27 6.05 9.57
CA ARG A 366 29.69 6.38 9.44
C ARG A 366 29.87 7.88 9.67
N VAL A 367 29.71 8.31 10.92
CA VAL A 367 30.29 9.55 11.47
C VAL A 367 30.69 9.22 12.91
N LYS A 368 31.72 8.39 13.06
CA LYS A 368 32.46 8.22 14.33
C LYS A 368 33.95 8.56 14.23
N TYR A 369 34.36 9.16 13.12
CA TYR A 369 35.68 9.77 12.96
C TYR A 369 35.49 11.10 12.26
N PHE A 370 35.31 12.17 13.04
CA PHE A 370 35.71 13.54 12.72
C PHE A 370 35.24 14.41 13.88
N LEU A 371 35.95 14.31 15.02
CA LEU A 371 36.13 15.34 16.05
C LEU A 371 37.22 14.85 17.00
N MET A 372 38.47 14.97 16.55
CA MET A 372 39.75 15.23 17.23
C MET A 372 40.67 15.48 16.03
N GLU A 373 41.06 16.69 15.67
CA GLU A 373 41.53 17.82 16.50
C GLU A 373 40.66 19.08 16.43
#